data_AF-A0A2R4N190-F1
#
_entry.id   AF-A0A2R4N190-F1
#
_cell.length_a   1.000
_cell.length_b   1.000
_cell.length_c   1.000
_cell.angle_alpha   90.00
_cell.angle_beta   90.00
_cell.angle_gamma   90.00
#
_symmetry.space_group_name_H-M   'P 1'
#
loop_
_entity.id
_entity.type
_entity.pdbx_description
1 polymer ?
#
loop_
_entity_poly.entity_id
_entity_poly.type
_entity_poly.pdbx_seq_one_letter_code
_entity_poly.pdbx_strand_id
1 'polypeptide(L)'
;MKDWLIVTNSFIHDTATGLWLAGLFLLGKIKASYGQDALFWELNTWVWLALVLILVTGALRGISFRYYGWTGDVARERKRLLLIKHGILGVVWTAGLIYHWQLLH
;
A
#
# COMPACT_ATOMS: atom_id res chain seq x y z
N MET A 1 20.19 -1.65 -11.26
CA MET A 1 19.92 -2.61 -10.16
C MET A 1 19.74 -4.00 -10.74
N LYS A 2 20.05 -5.05 -9.98
CA LYS A 2 19.75 -6.42 -10.39
C LYS A 2 18.23 -6.62 -10.40
N ASP A 3 17.66 -7.23 -11.44
CA ASP A 3 16.20 -7.33 -11.65
C ASP A 3 15.44 -7.92 -10.45
N TRP A 4 16.07 -8.82 -9.70
CA TRP A 4 15.49 -9.39 -8.48
C TRP A 4 15.13 -8.34 -7.43
N LEU A 5 15.89 -7.24 -7.30
CA LEU A 5 15.58 -6.16 -6.34
C LEU A 5 14.27 -5.45 -6.69
N ILE A 6 14.02 -5.24 -7.98
CA ILE A 6 12.80 -4.59 -8.47
C ILE A 6 11.60 -5.50 -8.24
N VAL A 7 11.76 -6.80 -8.49
CA VAL A 7 10.72 -7.82 -8.24
C VAL A 7 10.42 -7.91 -6.75
N THR A 8 11.43 -8.02 -5.89
CA THR A 8 11.26 -8.10 -4.43
C THR A 8 10.59 -6.85 -3.87
N ASN A 9 11.03 -5.66 -4.26
CA ASN A 9 10.38 -4.42 -3.82
C ASN A 9 8.91 -4.35 -4.26
N SER A 10 8.61 -4.81 -5.48
CA SER A 10 7.24 -4.86 -6.01
C SER A 10 6.35 -5.82 -5.22
N PHE A 11 6.88 -7.01 -4.90
CA PHE A 11 6.18 -8.01 -4.11
C PHE A 11 5.90 -7.51 -2.68
N ILE A 12 6.90 -6.93 -2.01
CA ILE A 12 6.73 -6.40 -0.65
C ILE A 12 5.70 -5.27 -0.64
N HIS A 13 5.78 -4.34 -1.59
CA HIS A 13 4.82 -3.23 -1.71
C HIS A 13 3.38 -3.71 -1.91
N ASP A 14 3.16 -4.61 -2.87
CA ASP A 14 1.81 -5.11 -3.18
C ASP A 14 1.27 -5.96 -2.01
N THR A 15 2.12 -6.75 -1.33
CA THR A 15 1.76 -7.52 -0.12
C THR A 15 1.40 -6.62 1.05
N ALA A 16 2.22 -5.60 1.33
CA ALA A 16 1.96 -4.63 2.38
C ALA A 16 0.65 -3.88 2.15
N THR A 17 0.35 -3.55 0.89
CA THR A 17 -0.93 -2.93 0.48
C THR A 17 -2.12 -3.85 0.78
N GLY A 18 -2.01 -5.14 0.45
CA GLY A 18 -3.04 -6.13 0.78
C GLY A 18 -3.27 -6.29 2.28
N LEU A 19 -2.19 -6.39 3.06
CA LEU A 19 -2.25 -6.51 4.52
C LEU A 19 -2.85 -5.26 5.18
N TRP A 20 -2.48 -4.08 4.70
CA TRP A 20 -3.03 -2.82 5.18
C TRP A 20 -4.55 -2.75 4.96
N LEU A 21 -5.03 -3.08 3.76
CA LEU A 21 -6.46 -3.09 3.46
C LEU A 21 -7.23 -4.14 4.28
N ALA A 22 -6.69 -5.35 4.41
CA ALA A 22 -7.28 -6.40 5.23
C ALA A 22 -7.35 -6.00 6.71
N GLY A 23 -6.27 -5.39 7.22
CA GLY A 23 -6.19 -4.89 8.59
C GLY A 23 -7.21 -3.78 8.87
N LEU A 24 -7.40 -2.83 7.94
CA LEU A 24 -8.44 -1.80 8.05
C LEU A 24 -9.85 -2.41 8.15
N PHE A 25 -10.15 -3.39 7.31
CA PHE A 25 -11.44 -4.09 7.36
C PHE A 25 -11.65 -4.79 8.71
N LEU A 26 -10.62 -5.49 9.21
CA LEU A 26 -10.65 -6.16 10.51
C LEU A 26 -10.82 -5.17 11.67
N LEU A 27 -10.14 -4.03 11.66
CA LEU A 27 -10.33 -2.97 12.67
C LEU A 27 -11.78 -2.50 12.70
N GLY A 28 -12.39 -2.30 11.54
CA GLY A 28 -13.81 -1.95 11.44
C GLY A 28 -14.72 -2.99 12.07
N LYS A 29 -14.46 -4.27 11.81
CA LYS A 29 -15.21 -5.38 12.44
C LYS A 29 -15.02 -5.40 13.95
N ILE A 30 -13.80 -5.23 14.45
CA ILE A 30 -13.50 -5.19 15.89
C ILE A 30 -14.27 -4.05 16.57
N LYS A 31 -14.16 -2.82 16.04
CA LYS A 31 -14.84 -1.64 16.59
C LYS A 31 -16.36 -1.79 16.56
N ALA A 32 -16.92 -2.34 15.47
CA ALA A 32 -18.37 -2.41 15.29
C ALA A 32 -19.04 -3.60 16.00
N SER A 33 -18.35 -4.73 16.17
CA SER A 33 -19.00 -6.01 16.50
C SER A 33 -18.46 -6.71 17.73
N TYR A 34 -17.25 -6.40 18.18
CA TYR A 34 -16.57 -7.21 19.20
C TYR A 34 -16.19 -6.44 20.48
N GLY A 35 -16.08 -5.11 20.43
CA GLY A 35 -15.76 -4.29 21.62
C GLY A 35 -14.40 -4.64 22.27
N GLN A 36 -13.47 -5.19 21.50
CA GLN A 36 -12.16 -5.62 21.99
C GLN A 36 -11.12 -4.51 21.79
N ASP A 37 -11.12 -3.52 22.69
CA ASP A 37 -10.26 -2.33 22.56
C ASP A 37 -8.76 -2.67 22.53
N ALA A 38 -8.31 -3.63 23.33
CA ALA A 38 -6.90 -4.05 23.34
C ALA A 38 -6.48 -4.63 21.98
N LEU A 39 -7.27 -5.54 21.40
CA LEU A 39 -7.02 -6.12 20.09
C LEU A 39 -7.10 -5.07 18.98
N PHE A 40 -8.01 -4.10 19.11
CA PHE A 40 -8.12 -2.98 18.19
C PHE A 40 -6.81 -2.19 18.14
N TRP A 41 -6.26 -1.79 19.29
CA TRP A 41 -5.02 -0.99 19.33
C TRP A 41 -3.79 -1.76 18.88
N GLU A 42 -3.73 -3.07 19.17
CA GLU A 42 -2.65 -3.93 18.67
C GLU A 42 -2.70 -4.04 17.13
N LEU A 43 -3.87 -4.37 16.57
CA LEU A 43 -4.04 -4.44 15.12
C LEU A 43 -3.82 -3.09 14.45
N ASN A 44 -4.22 -1.99 15.10
CA ASN A 44 -4.00 -0.64 14.61
C ASN A 44 -2.51 -0.31 14.43
N THR A 45 -1.67 -0.79 15.36
CA THR A 45 -0.21 -0.66 15.24
C THR A 45 0.30 -1.38 13.99
N TRP A 46 -0.17 -2.61 13.74
CA TRP A 46 0.19 -3.37 12.53
C TRP A 46 -0.29 -2.71 11.23
N VAL A 47 -1.48 -2.09 11.24
CA VAL A 47 -2.00 -1.31 10.12
C VAL A 47 -1.09 -0.11 9.82
N TRP A 48 -0.65 0.63 10.85
CA TRP A 48 0.31 1.72 10.67
C TRP A 48 1.66 1.24 10.13
N LEU A 49 2.18 0.11 10.63
CA LEU A 49 3.43 -0.47 10.13
C LEU A 49 3.32 -0.89 8.66
N ALA A 50 2.20 -1.51 8.27
CA ALA A 50 1.94 -1.85 6.88
C ALA A 50 1.90 -0.59 6.00
N LEU A 51 1.26 0.49 6.46
CA LEU A 51 1.23 1.77 5.77
C LEU A 51 2.63 2.37 5.58
N VAL A 52 3.46 2.39 6.63
CA VAL A 52 4.86 2.85 6.54
C VAL A 52 5.63 2.02 5.50
N LEU A 53 5.45 0.70 5.51
CA LEU A 53 6.12 -0.19 4.55
C LEU A 53 5.68 0.09 3.10
N ILE A 54 4.39 0.36 2.86
CA ILE A 54 3.88 0.77 1.54
C ILE A 54 4.54 2.07 1.08
N LEU A 55 4.64 3.07 1.96
CA LEU A 55 5.22 4.37 1.62
C LEU A 55 6.72 4.27 1.32
N VAL A 56 7.48 3.54 2.14
CA VAL A 56 8.93 3.34 1.93
C VAL A 56 9.19 2.59 0.63
N THR A 57 8.51 1.45 0.42
CA THR A 57 8.70 0.63 -0.80
C THR A 57 8.18 1.34 -2.06
N GLY A 58 7.13 2.15 -1.93
CA GLY A 58 6.61 3.03 -2.98
C GLY A 58 7.60 4.13 -3.35
N ALA A 59 8.22 4.79 -2.36
CA ALA A 59 9.25 5.79 -2.58
C ALA A 59 10.49 5.19 -3.27
N LEU A 60 10.95 4.02 -2.80
CA LEU A 60 12.06 3.29 -3.43
C LEU A 60 11.74 2.93 -4.89
N ARG A 61 10.49 2.56 -5.18
CA ARG A 61 10.03 2.31 -6.57
C ARG A 61 10.07 3.58 -7.41
N GLY A 62 9.60 4.70 -6.88
CA GLY A 62 9.61 5.99 -7.58
C GLY A 62 11.04 6.46 -7.90
N ILE A 63 11.95 6.33 -6.94
CA ILE A 63 13.38 6.61 -7.14
C ILE A 63 13.95 5.68 -8.22
N SER A 64 13.70 4.37 -8.11
CA SER A 64 14.17 3.37 -9.07
C SER A 64 13.70 3.68 -10.49
N PHE A 65 12.44 4.08 -10.65
CA PHE A 65 11.87 4.47 -11.93
C PHE A 65 12.53 5.71 -12.53
N ARG A 66 12.88 6.70 -11.69
CA ARG A 66 13.55 7.94 -12.13
C ARG A 66 14.98 7.70 -12.61
N TYR A 67 15.73 6.84 -11.92
CA TYR A 67 17.16 6.63 -12.21
C TYR A 67 17.42 5.57 -13.29
N TYR A 68 16.58 4.55 -13.40
CA TYR A 68 16.80 3.40 -14.30
C TYR A 68 15.73 3.32 -15.42
N GLY A 69 15.25 4.47 -15.89
CA GLY A 69 14.11 4.61 -16.80
C GLY A 69 14.00 3.54 -17.89
N TRP A 70 12.76 3.22 -18.25
CA TRP A 70 12.41 2.22 -19.25
C TRP A 70 12.99 2.57 -20.62
N THR A 71 13.92 1.75 -21.13
CA THR A 71 14.43 1.85 -22.50
C THR A 71 13.53 1.06 -23.46
N GLY A 72 13.15 1.66 -24.60
CA GLY A 72 12.44 1.00 -25.72
C GLY A 72 10.95 1.33 -25.92
N ASP A 73 10.37 0.85 -27.04
CA ASP A 73 8.99 1.15 -27.51
C ASP A 73 7.87 0.59 -26.62
N VAL A 74 8.15 -0.44 -25.82
CA VAL A 74 7.18 -1.03 -24.85
C VAL A 74 6.93 -0.10 -23.64
N ALA A 75 7.68 1.01 -23.54
CA ALA A 75 7.59 1.93 -22.41
C ALA A 75 6.26 2.69 -22.33
N ARG A 76 5.58 2.97 -23.46
CA ARG A 76 4.36 3.81 -23.45
C ARG A 76 3.15 3.08 -22.87
N GLU A 77 2.89 1.85 -23.31
CA GLU A 77 1.77 1.04 -22.81
C GLU A 77 1.96 0.63 -21.35
N ARG A 78 3.19 0.24 -20.98
CA ARG A 78 3.50 -0.08 -19.58
C ARG A 78 3.42 1.13 -18.66
N LYS A 79 3.82 2.34 -19.11
CA LYS A 79 3.59 3.59 -18.37
C LYS A 79 2.11 3.86 -18.16
N ARG A 80 1.27 3.65 -19.18
CA ARG A 80 -0.19 3.86 -19.07
C ARG A 80 -0.82 2.90 -18.07
N LEU A 81 -0.48 1.61 -18.13
CA LEU A 81 -0.95 0.62 -17.16
C LEU A 81 -0.47 0.92 -15.73
N LEU A 82 0.79 1.36 -15.57
CA LEU A 82 1.31 1.78 -14.27
C LEU A 82 0.56 3.00 -13.71
N LEU A 83 0.26 3.99 -14.55
CA LEU A 83 -0.53 5.17 -14.18
C LEU A 83 -1.96 4.78 -13.77
N ILE A 84 -2.63 3.91 -14.54
CA ILE A 84 -3.96 3.42 -14.19
C ILE A 84 -3.92 2.66 -12.87
N LYS A 85 -2.98 1.73 -12.68
CA LYS A 85 -2.80 0.98 -11.43
C LYS A 85 -2.62 1.93 -10.25
N HIS A 86 -1.74 2.93 -10.36
CA HIS A 86 -1.50 3.89 -9.27
C HIS A 86 -2.65 4.87 -9.06
N GLY A 87 -3.40 5.23 -10.10
CA GLY A 87 -4.62 6.04 -9.96
C GLY A 87 -5.67 5.30 -9.13
N ILE A 88 -5.94 4.04 -9.44
CA ILE A 88 -6.86 3.19 -8.67
C ILE A 88 -6.34 3.00 -7.25
N LEU A 89 -5.06 2.63 -7.08
CA LEU A 89 -4.45 2.44 -5.76
C LEU A 89 -4.44 3.73 -4.93
N GLY A 90 -4.28 4.90 -5.57
CA GLY A 90 -4.33 6.20 -4.91
C GLY A 90 -5.72 6.48 -4.33
N VAL A 91 -6.78 6.21 -5.11
CA VAL A 91 -8.17 6.34 -4.62
C VAL A 91 -8.44 5.38 -3.46
N VAL A 92 -8.04 4.11 -3.60
CA VAL A 92 -8.19 3.09 -2.54
C VAL A 92 -7.42 3.49 -1.29
N TRP A 93 -6.20 4.02 -1.44
CA TRP A 93 -5.39 4.50 -0.33
C TRP A 93 -6.01 5.70 0.39
N THR A 94 -6.50 6.69 -0.34
CA THR A 94 -7.18 7.85 0.27
C THR A 94 -8.46 7.41 0.99
N ALA A 95 -9.27 6.55 0.37
CA ALA A 95 -10.48 6.02 1.00
C ALA A 95 -10.17 5.22 2.27
N GLY A 96 -9.14 4.36 2.23
CA GLY A 96 -8.69 3.60 3.38
C GLY A 96 -8.18 4.47 4.52
N LEU A 97 -7.47 5.57 4.23
CA LEU A 97 -7.04 6.54 5.24
C LEU A 97 -8.22 7.29 5.89
N ILE A 98 -9.19 7.72 5.09
CA ILE A 98 -10.41 8.38 5.60
C ILE A 98 -11.16 7.40 6.50
N TYR A 99 -11.31 6.15 6.07
CA TYR A 99 -11.95 5.11 6.87
C TYR A 99 -11.18 4.85 8.16
N HIS A 100 -9.86 4.77 8.11
CA HIS A 100 -9.02 4.61 9.30
C HIS A 100 -9.21 5.76 10.29
N TRP A 101 -9.23 7.00 9.80
CA TRP A 101 -9.48 8.19 10.62
C TRP A 101 -10.82 8.12 11.35
N GLN A 102 -11.88 7.69 10.65
CA GLN A 102 -13.21 7.47 11.23
C GLN A 102 -13.22 6.33 12.27
N LEU A 103 -12.32 5.36 12.18
CA LEU A 103 -12.19 4.32 13.21
C LEU A 103 -11.46 4.80 14.46
N LEU A 104 -10.65 5.85 14.37
CA LEU A 104 -9.92 6.39 15.52
C LEU A 104 -10.70 7.46 16.32
N HIS A 105 -11.72 8.06 15.71
CA HIS A 105 -12.57 9.10 16.30
C HIS A 105 -14.00 8.59 16.47
#